data_AF-A0AAU1T8S5-F1
#
_entry.id   AF-A0AAU1T8S5-F1
#
_cell.length_a   1.000
_cell.length_b   1.000
_cell.length_c   1.000
_cell.angle_alpha   90.00
_cell.angle_beta   90.00
_cell.angle_gamma   90.00
#
_symmetry.space_group_name_H-M   'P 1'
#
loop_
_entity.id
_entity.type
_entity.pdbx_description
1 polymer ?
#
loop_
_entity_poly.entity_id
_entity_poly.type
_entity_poly.pdbx_seq_one_letter_code
_entity_poly.pdbx_strand_id
1 'polypeptide(L)'
;MGRHCSFTFCFECSCGALVRITTRCLGAVACRFHGRDFQHTAKIGGPRRLRGADLVIPDLRAGFGYVLAALVAEGTSTIAETRYLERGYEQLVAKLAAVGAASFAQVRAL
;
A
#
# COMPACT_ATOMS: atom_id res chain seq x y z
N MET A 1 9.67 -0.14 18.80
CA MET A 1 8.83 1.08 18.79
C MET A 1 8.16 1.20 17.43
N GLY A 2 7.18 0.34 17.16
CA GLY A 2 6.50 0.24 15.86
C GLY A 2 5.30 1.18 15.81
N ARG A 3 5.31 2.12 14.88
CA ARG A 3 4.15 2.99 14.60
C ARG A 3 3.15 2.16 13.80
N HIS A 4 2.20 1.53 14.50
CA HIS A 4 1.06 0.92 13.83
C HIS A 4 0.19 2.03 13.22
N CYS A 5 -0.04 1.92 11.93
CA CYS A 5 -0.76 2.90 11.11
C CYS A 5 -2.26 2.88 11.48
N SER A 6 -2.67 3.72 12.43
CA SER A 6 -4.09 3.97 12.70
C SER A 6 -4.64 4.94 11.65
N PHE A 7 -5.69 4.50 10.99
CA PHE A 7 -6.32 5.00 9.76
C PHE A 7 -6.76 6.48 9.70
N THR A 8 -6.56 7.29 10.75
CA THR A 8 -7.39 8.48 10.92
C THR A 8 -6.78 9.77 10.38
N PHE A 9 -5.45 9.99 10.40
CA PHE A 9 -4.88 11.22 9.87
C PHE A 9 -3.45 11.01 9.35
N CYS A 10 -3.33 10.97 8.03
CA CYS A 10 -2.18 11.40 7.24
C CYS A 10 -0.81 11.49 7.96
N PHE A 11 0.09 10.52 7.78
CA PHE A 11 1.53 10.77 7.69
C PHE A 11 2.17 9.58 6.97
N GLU A 12 2.77 9.87 5.81
CA GLU A 12 3.72 9.04 5.04
C GLU A 12 3.53 7.51 5.13
N CYS A 13 3.01 6.90 4.06
CA CYS A 13 3.02 5.45 3.93
C CYS A 13 4.46 4.97 4.14
N SER A 14 4.69 3.87 4.87
CA SER A 14 6.02 3.47 5.34
C SER A 14 7.11 3.44 4.26
N CYS A 15 6.72 3.23 2.99
CA CYS A 15 7.59 3.27 1.82
C CYS A 15 7.94 4.68 1.31
N GLY A 16 7.48 5.77 1.94
CA GLY A 16 7.73 7.16 1.53
C GLY A 16 6.75 7.73 0.49
N ALA A 17 5.59 7.10 0.28
CA ALA A 17 4.59 7.58 -0.68
C ALA A 17 3.79 8.78 -0.12
N LEU A 18 3.63 9.83 -0.93
CA LEU A 18 2.83 11.01 -0.58
C LEU A 18 1.36 10.77 -0.94
N VAL A 19 0.59 10.28 0.03
CA VAL A 19 -0.86 10.08 -0.08
C VAL A 19 -1.56 10.90 0.98
N ARG A 20 -2.54 11.71 0.57
CA ARG A 20 -3.36 12.53 1.47
C ARG A 20 -4.83 12.24 1.26
N ILE A 21 -5.50 11.81 2.32
CA ILE A 21 -6.95 11.63 2.33
C ILE A 21 -7.61 12.93 2.80
N THR A 22 -8.66 13.34 2.11
CA THR A 22 -9.38 14.60 2.36
C THR A 22 -10.89 14.42 2.22
N THR A 23 -11.64 15.26 2.91
CA THR A 23 -13.11 15.36 2.80
C THR A 23 -13.56 16.36 1.72
N ARG A 24 -12.61 17.07 1.08
CA ARG A 24 -12.93 18.02 0.02
C ARG A 24 -13.14 17.28 -1.30
N CYS A 25 -14.20 17.64 -2.02
CA CYS A 25 -14.45 17.13 -3.35
C CYS A 25 -13.39 17.63 -4.34
N LEU A 26 -13.08 16.84 -5.38
CA LEU A 26 -12.13 17.21 -6.43
C LEU A 26 -12.72 18.17 -7.49
N GLY A 27 -14.02 18.46 -7.42
CA GLY A 27 -14.71 19.43 -8.29
C GLY A 27 -14.97 18.97 -9.73
N ALA A 28 -14.27 17.96 -10.22
CA ALA A 28 -14.41 17.47 -11.60
C ALA A 28 -15.64 16.58 -11.86
N VAL A 29 -16.24 16.02 -10.81
CA VAL A 29 -17.36 15.07 -10.89
C VAL A 29 -18.36 15.33 -9.77
N ALA A 30 -19.65 15.10 -10.03
CA ALA A 30 -20.71 15.18 -9.03
C ALA A 30 -20.41 14.19 -7.89
N CYS A 31 -20.12 14.71 -6.70
CA CYS A 31 -19.68 13.91 -5.58
C CYS A 31 -20.87 13.39 -4.77
N ARG A 32 -20.97 12.07 -4.59
CA ARG A 32 -21.97 11.42 -3.72
C ARG A 32 -21.95 11.94 -2.27
N PHE A 33 -20.79 12.37 -1.80
CA PHE A 33 -20.57 12.85 -0.42
C PHE A 33 -20.54 14.37 -0.31
N HIS A 34 -21.05 15.08 -1.32
CA HIS A 34 -21.09 16.54 -1.30
C HIS A 34 -21.83 17.07 -0.07
N GLY A 35 -21.22 18.01 0.65
CA GLY A 35 -21.77 18.58 1.89
C GLY A 35 -21.78 17.63 3.09
N ARG A 36 -21.07 16.49 3.03
CA ARG A 36 -20.94 15.55 4.15
C ARG A 36 -19.46 15.41 4.56
N ASP A 37 -19.20 15.22 5.85
CA ASP A 37 -17.85 15.11 6.42
C ASP A 37 -17.19 13.73 6.23
N PHE A 38 -17.46 13.05 5.12
CA PHE A 38 -16.86 11.76 4.82
C PHE A 38 -15.51 11.91 4.12
N GLN A 39 -14.52 11.09 4.52
CA GLN A 39 -13.26 10.93 3.80
C GLN A 39 -13.51 10.18 2.48
N HIS A 40 -13.47 10.87 1.35
CA HIS A 40 -13.82 10.29 0.04
C HIS A 40 -12.87 10.66 -1.09
N THR A 41 -11.89 11.52 -0.81
CA THR A 41 -10.92 11.98 -1.80
C THR A 41 -9.52 11.60 -1.35
N ALA A 42 -8.80 10.85 -2.17
CA ALA A 42 -7.38 10.57 -1.98
C ALA A 42 -6.56 11.32 -3.04
N LYS A 43 -5.58 12.10 -2.60
CA LYS A 43 -4.62 12.81 -3.47
C LYS A 43 -3.28 12.13 -3.36
N ILE A 44 -2.75 11.70 -4.50
CA ILE A 44 -1.45 11.03 -4.62
C ILE A 44 -0.51 12.02 -5.31
N GLY A 45 0.61 12.34 -4.68
CA GLY A 45 1.64 13.23 -5.24
C GLY A 45 2.87 12.45 -5.67
N GLY A 46 3.42 12.76 -6.84
CA GLY A 46 4.61 12.11 -7.39
C GLY A 46 5.30 12.92 -8.48
N PRO A 47 6.49 12.50 -8.96
CA PRO A 47 7.17 11.23 -8.65
C PRO A 47 8.02 11.29 -7.35
N ARG A 48 7.95 10.21 -6.54
CA ARG A 48 8.79 9.99 -5.35
C ARG A 48 9.38 8.58 -5.43
N ARG A 49 10.68 8.44 -5.13
CA ARG A 49 11.31 7.11 -4.99
C ARG A 49 10.80 6.45 -3.72
N LEU A 50 10.27 5.23 -3.86
CA LEU A 50 9.83 4.41 -2.74
C LEU A 50 11.05 3.74 -2.10
N ARG A 51 11.01 3.57 -0.77
CA ARG A 51 12.08 2.92 0.01
C ARG A 51 11.57 1.66 0.68
N GLY A 52 12.47 0.70 0.84
CA GLY A 52 12.19 -0.53 1.57
C GLY A 52 11.73 -0.24 3.00
N ALA A 53 10.65 -0.89 3.42
CA ALA A 53 10.04 -0.66 4.73
C ALA A 53 9.38 -1.93 5.27
N ASP A 54 9.13 -1.94 6.58
CA ASP A 54 8.34 -2.97 7.22
C ASP A 54 6.84 -2.66 7.05
N LEU A 55 6.13 -3.55 6.37
CA LEU A 55 4.73 -3.42 6.01
C LEU A 55 3.93 -4.51 6.72
N VAL A 56 2.76 -4.14 7.22
CA VAL A 56 1.78 -5.07 7.79
C VAL A 56 0.55 -5.04 6.91
N ILE A 57 0.12 -6.18 6.42
CA ILE A 57 -1.04 -6.28 5.54
C ILE A 57 -2.34 -6.16 6.38
N PRO A 58 -3.20 -5.16 6.13
CA PRO A 58 -4.46 -5.03 6.86
C PRO A 58 -5.58 -5.89 6.26
N ASP A 59 -5.53 -6.16 4.94
CA ASP A 59 -6.53 -6.93 4.21
C ASP A 59 -5.98 -7.49 2.88
N LEU A 60 -6.75 -8.37 2.23
CA LEU A 60 -6.38 -9.04 0.98
C LEU A 60 -6.09 -8.07 -0.18
N ARG A 61 -6.89 -7.00 -0.33
CA ARG A 61 -6.78 -6.07 -1.47
C ARG A 61 -5.67 -5.06 -1.26
N ALA A 62 -5.59 -4.46 -0.08
CA ALA A 62 -4.49 -3.58 0.28
C ALA A 62 -3.15 -4.34 0.28
N GLY A 63 -3.16 -5.61 0.69
CA GLY A 63 -1.98 -6.47 0.72
C GLY A 63 -1.29 -6.60 -0.63
N PHE A 64 -2.05 -6.83 -1.71
CA PHE A 64 -1.44 -6.93 -3.05
C PHE A 64 -0.84 -5.58 -3.50
N GLY A 65 -1.49 -4.47 -3.15
CA GLY A 65 -0.95 -3.13 -3.39
C GLY A 65 0.38 -2.91 -2.66
N TYR A 66 0.53 -3.43 -1.43
CA TYR A 66 1.77 -3.35 -0.66
C TYR A 66 2.89 -4.22 -1.25
N VAL A 67 2.55 -5.40 -1.77
CA VAL A 67 3.51 -6.24 -2.50
C VAL A 67 4.05 -5.52 -3.73
N LEU A 68 3.17 -4.91 -4.53
CA LEU A 68 3.58 -4.12 -5.69
C LEU A 68 4.45 -2.91 -5.29
N ALA A 69 4.06 -2.20 -4.23
CA ALA A 69 4.85 -1.08 -3.72
C ALA A 69 6.24 -1.53 -3.24
N ALA A 70 6.33 -2.69 -2.57
CA ALA A 70 7.58 -3.26 -2.11
C ALA A 70 8.50 -3.73 -3.26
N LEU A 71 7.93 -4.23 -4.36
CA LEU A 71 8.69 -4.62 -5.56
C LEU A 71 9.32 -3.43 -6.30
N VAL A 72 8.68 -2.26 -6.23
CA VAL A 72 9.17 -1.01 -6.85
C VAL A 72 10.06 -0.20 -5.89
N ALA A 73 10.05 -0.52 -4.61
CA ALA A 73 10.83 0.17 -3.59
C ALA A 73 12.33 -0.14 -3.70
N GLU A 74 13.16 0.87 -3.44
CA GLU A 74 14.60 0.71 -3.35
C GLU A 74 14.97 0.10 -1.99
N GLY A 75 15.62 -1.06 -2.01
CA GLY A 75 16.10 -1.78 -0.84
C GLY A 75 15.27 -3.01 -0.51
N THR A 76 15.34 -3.46 0.74
CA THR A 76 14.62 -4.64 1.23
C THR A 76 13.38 -4.20 2.01
N SER A 77 12.22 -4.76 1.69
CA SER A 77 10.97 -4.58 2.43
C SER A 77 10.59 -5.87 3.16
N THR A 78 10.12 -5.76 4.39
CA THR A 78 9.58 -6.92 5.12
C THR A 78 8.06 -6.82 5.10
N ILE A 79 7.37 -7.91 4.75
CA ILE A 79 5.91 -7.94 4.78
C ILE A 79 5.46 -8.97 5.80
N ALA A 80 4.80 -8.50 6.85
CA ALA A 80 4.17 -9.35 7.85
C ALA A 80 2.70 -9.58 7.52
N GLU A 81 2.15 -10.67 8.06
CA GLU A 81 0.72 -11.03 7.94
C GLU A 81 0.30 -11.49 6.54
N THR A 82 1.14 -12.29 5.87
CA THR A 82 0.86 -12.84 4.53
C THR A 82 -0.33 -13.80 4.50
N ARG A 83 -0.82 -14.28 5.65
CA ARG A 83 -2.05 -15.08 5.77
C ARG A 83 -3.27 -14.45 5.09
N TYR A 84 -3.32 -13.12 5.00
CA TYR A 84 -4.40 -12.43 4.29
C TYR A 84 -4.30 -12.62 2.78
N LEU A 85 -3.08 -12.66 2.22
CA LEU A 85 -2.83 -12.88 0.80
C LEU A 85 -3.10 -14.33 0.40
N GLU A 86 -2.66 -15.29 1.21
CA GLU A 86 -2.83 -16.71 0.92
C GLU A 86 -4.30 -17.13 0.75
N ARG A 87 -5.23 -16.43 1.42
CA ARG A 87 -6.67 -16.66 1.27
C ARG A 87 -7.24 -16.29 -0.09
N GLY A 88 -6.60 -15.39 -0.84
CA GLY A 88 -7.10 -14.92 -2.15
C GLY A 88 -6.13 -15.10 -3.31
N TYR A 89 -4.87 -15.42 -3.02
CA TYR A 89 -3.81 -15.56 -4.01
C TYR A 89 -2.97 -16.78 -3.71
N GLU A 90 -3.36 -17.90 -4.32
CA GLU A 90 -2.58 -19.13 -4.27
C GLU A 90 -1.26 -18.97 -5.04
N GLN A 91 -0.16 -19.43 -4.43
CA GLN A 91 1.18 -19.41 -5.00
C GLN A 91 1.63 -18.03 -5.52
N LEU A 92 1.29 -16.96 -4.79
CA LEU A 92 1.57 -15.59 -5.20
C LEU A 92 3.05 -15.36 -5.54
N VAL A 93 3.96 -15.87 -4.69
CA VAL A 93 5.41 -15.74 -4.87
C VAL A 93 5.86 -16.39 -6.18
N ALA A 94 5.39 -17.61 -6.47
CA ALA A 94 5.75 -18.32 -7.69
C ALA A 94 5.23 -17.61 -8.95
N LYS A 95 4.00 -17.08 -8.90
CA LYS A 95 3.41 -16.31 -10.00
C LYS A 95 4.16 -15.01 -10.26
N LEU A 96 4.55 -14.28 -9.20
CA LEU A 96 5.34 -13.07 -9.34
C LEU A 96 6.74 -13.37 -9.88
N ALA A 97 7.38 -14.44 -9.39
CA ALA A 97 8.67 -14.90 -9.92
C ALA A 97 8.57 -15.27 -11.42
N ALA A 98 7.49 -15.93 -11.85
CA ALA A 98 7.25 -16.29 -13.25
C ALA A 98 7.10 -15.08 -14.18
N VAL A 99 6.65 -13.93 -13.66
CA VAL A 99 6.54 -12.67 -14.42
C VAL A 99 7.87 -11.88 -14.42
N GLY A 100 8.93 -12.42 -13.82
CA GLY A 100 10.24 -11.79 -13.78
C GLY A 100 10.45 -10.85 -12.59
N ALA A 101 9.59 -10.90 -11.56
CA ALA A 101 9.83 -10.24 -10.29
C ALA A 101 10.86 -11.04 -9.45
N ALA A 102 12.06 -11.22 -9.99
CA ALA A 102 13.18 -11.90 -9.33
C ALA A 102 13.62 -11.19 -8.04
N SER A 103 13.25 -9.92 -7.86
CA SER A 103 13.48 -9.13 -6.65
C SER A 103 12.52 -9.45 -5.50
N PHE A 104 11.65 -10.47 -5.58
CA PHE A 104 10.94 -10.94 -4.38
C PHE A 104 11.91 -11.41 -3.27
N ALA A 105 13.20 -11.63 -3.58
CA ALA A 105 14.27 -11.80 -2.60
C ALA A 105 14.43 -10.59 -1.63
N GLN A 106 13.98 -9.41 -2.04
CA GLN A 106 13.92 -8.20 -1.22
C GLN A 106 12.63 -8.13 -0.38
N VAL A 107 11.71 -9.09 -0.54
CA VAL A 107 10.44 -9.17 0.20
C VAL A 107 10.50 -10.36 1.15
N ARG A 108 10.77 -10.10 2.42
CA ARG A 108 10.77 -11.16 3.44
C ARG A 108 9.38 -11.26 4.05
N ALA A 109 8.69 -12.35 3.73
CA ALA A 109 7.44 -12.73 4.40
C ALA A 109 7.78 -13.30 5.79
N LEU A 110 7.19 -12.75 6.84
CA LEU A 110 7.26 -13.26 8.22
C LEU A 110 5.94 -13.86 8.66
#